data_AF-A0AB38A5P4-F1
#
_entry.id   AF-A0AB38A5P4-F1
#
_cell.length_a   1.000
_cell.length_b   1.000
_cell.length_c   1.000
_cell.angle_alpha   90.00
_cell.angle_beta   90.00
_cell.angle_gamma   90.00
#
_symmetry.space_group_name_H-M   'P 1'
#
loop_
_entity.id
_entity.type
_entity.pdbx_description
1 polymer ?
#
loop_
_entity_poly.entity_id
_entity_poly.type
_entity_poly.pdbx_seq_one_letter_code
_entity_poly.pdbx_strand_id
1 'polypeptide(L)'
;MDDLFEEVHVTLYKDDVECEKVFKGKLVGRCQQHVEGFEIVYRLYETPRQKLACVVRKNPAWSASASFKDETWGEMAQDSNWWKPQYQLHIADNYEELEQLIGQDVVHVLQKSSAPKKVEYLDI
;
A
#
# COMPACT_ATOMS: atom_id res chain seq x y z
N MET A 1 4.74 -21.05 -18.39
CA MET A 1 5.17 -20.88 -16.98
C MET A 1 5.37 -19.38 -16.69
N ASP A 2 4.50 -18.51 -17.23
CA ASP A 2 4.54 -17.04 -17.08
C ASP A 2 3.37 -16.50 -16.21
N ASP A 3 2.51 -17.38 -15.69
CA ASP A 3 1.21 -17.02 -15.06
C ASP A 3 1.31 -16.53 -13.60
N LEU A 4 2.52 -16.25 -13.09
CA LEU A 4 2.72 -15.91 -11.67
C LEU A 4 2.79 -14.41 -11.39
N PHE A 5 2.99 -13.58 -12.42
CA PHE A 5 3.09 -12.13 -12.30
C PHE A 5 1.94 -11.45 -13.06
N GLU A 6 1.18 -10.62 -12.36
CA GLU A 6 0.10 -9.80 -12.91
C GLU A 6 0.60 -8.42 -13.34
N GLU A 7 -0.13 -7.78 -14.26
CA GLU A 7 0.09 -6.38 -14.60
C GLU A 7 -0.52 -5.49 -13.52
N VAL A 8 0.32 -4.69 -12.87
CA VAL A 8 -0.06 -3.80 -11.77
C VAL A 8 -0.06 -2.38 -12.29
N HIS A 9 -1.22 -1.75 -12.21
CA HIS A 9 -1.45 -0.35 -12.57
C HIS A 9 -1.47 0.51 -11.31
N VAL A 10 -0.67 1.57 -11.30
CA VAL A 10 -0.59 2.52 -10.19
C VAL A 10 -0.73 3.92 -10.75
N THR A 11 -1.83 4.58 -10.40
CA THR A 11 -2.00 6.02 -10.58
C THR A 11 -1.08 6.75 -9.61
N LEU A 12 -0.22 7.63 -10.10
CA LEU A 12 0.59 8.54 -9.30
C LEU A 12 0.31 9.98 -9.72
N TYR A 13 0.48 10.92 -8.80
CA TYR A 13 0.43 12.35 -9.11
C TYR A 13 1.85 12.89 -9.12
N LYS A 14 2.24 13.53 -10.23
CA LYS A 14 3.52 14.23 -10.36
C LYS A 14 3.23 15.63 -10.87
N ASP A 15 3.65 16.65 -10.13
CA ASP A 15 3.44 18.06 -10.47
C ASP A 15 1.95 18.37 -10.79
N ASP A 16 1.03 17.83 -9.96
CA ASP A 16 -0.42 17.88 -10.12
C ASP A 16 -1.01 17.22 -11.39
N VAL A 17 -0.18 16.48 -12.14
CA VAL A 17 -0.61 15.69 -13.29
C VAL A 17 -0.72 14.22 -12.91
N GLU A 18 -1.87 13.62 -13.24
CA GLU A 18 -2.10 12.18 -13.08
C GLU A 18 -1.26 11.41 -14.11
N CYS A 19 -0.45 10.47 -13.62
CA CYS A 19 0.42 9.62 -14.42
C CYS A 19 0.22 8.16 -14.00
N GLU A 20 -0.06 7.28 -14.97
CA GLU A 20 -0.11 5.85 -14.71
C GLU A 20 1.29 5.23 -14.81
N LYS A 21 1.64 4.42 -13.83
CA LYS A 21 2.81 3.53 -13.85
C LYS A 21 2.32 2.10 -13.91
N VAL A 22 2.89 1.35 -14.86
CA VAL A 22 2.56 -0.06 -15.07
C VAL A 22 3.80 -0.91 -14.89
N PHE A 23 3.68 -2.00 -14.15
CA PHE A 23 4.76 -2.98 -13.98
C PHE A 23 4.19 -4.39 -13.78
N LYS A 24 5.01 -5.42 -14.02
CA LYS A 24 4.65 -6.81 -13.66
C LYS A 24 5.04 -7.11 -12.22
N GLY A 25 4.12 -7.65 -11.43
CA GLY A 25 4.35 -7.96 -10.02
C GLY A 25 3.53 -9.15 -9.55
N LYS A 26 4.01 -9.84 -8.52
CA LYS A 26 3.29 -10.86 -7.77
C LYS A 26 3.01 -10.29 -6.39
N LEU A 27 1.74 -10.17 -6.01
CA LEU A 27 1.40 -9.70 -4.67
C LEU A 27 1.94 -10.70 -3.63
N VAL A 28 2.84 -10.22 -2.78
CA VAL A 28 3.43 -11.03 -1.70
C VAL A 28 2.92 -10.56 -0.34
N GLY A 29 2.62 -9.28 -0.14
CA GLY A 29 2.19 -8.79 1.17
C GLY A 29 1.16 -7.67 1.11
N ARG A 30 0.38 -7.54 2.18
CA ARG A 30 -0.57 -6.43 2.38
C ARG A 30 -0.59 -5.98 3.83
N CYS A 31 -0.54 -4.68 4.04
CA CYS A 31 -0.73 -4.05 5.34
C CYS A 31 -1.78 -2.94 5.22
N GLN A 32 -2.58 -2.73 6.26
CA GLN A 32 -3.53 -1.64 6.35
C GLN A 32 -3.44 -1.01 7.74
N GLN A 33 -3.40 0.31 7.78
CA GLN A 33 -3.30 1.09 9.01
C GLN A 33 -4.28 2.26 8.99
N HIS A 34 -4.68 2.71 10.17
CA HIS A 34 -5.50 3.88 10.39
C HIS A 34 -4.69 4.88 11.22
N VAL A 35 -4.37 6.04 10.64
CA VAL A 35 -3.51 7.06 11.26
C VAL A 35 -4.12 8.42 11.00
N GLU A 36 -4.43 9.16 12.07
CA GLU A 36 -4.85 10.58 11.99
C GLU A 36 -5.97 10.85 10.97
N GLY A 37 -7.03 10.03 10.99
CA GLY A 37 -8.17 10.17 10.07
C GLY A 37 -7.93 9.63 8.66
N PHE A 38 -6.76 9.05 8.37
CA PHE A 38 -6.45 8.39 7.11
C PHE A 38 -6.40 6.86 7.24
N GLU A 39 -6.90 6.19 6.22
CA GLU A 39 -6.63 4.78 5.92
C GLU A 39 -5.40 4.76 5.00
N ILE A 40 -4.38 4.00 5.39
CA ILE A 40 -3.18 3.78 4.59
C ILE A 40 -3.08 2.29 4.27
N VAL A 41 -3.10 1.96 2.99
CA VAL A 41 -3.01 0.60 2.47
C VAL A 41 -1.68 0.43 1.75
N TYR A 42 -0.90 -0.55 2.19
CA TYR A 42 0.35 -0.97 1.59
C TYR A 42 0.14 -2.30 0.87
N ARG A 43 0.58 -2.39 -0.37
CA ARG A 43 0.62 -3.64 -1.14
C ARG A 43 2.04 -3.86 -1.62
N LEU A 44 2.63 -4.97 -1.21
CA LEU A 44 3.99 -5.34 -1.57
C LEU A 44 3.97 -6.37 -2.68
N TYR A 45 4.67 -6.08 -3.75
CA TYR A 45 4.82 -6.94 -4.91
C TYR A 45 6.29 -7.35 -5.06
N GLU A 46 6.50 -8.62 -5.39
CA GLU A 46 7.77 -9.10 -5.93
C GLU A 46 7.72 -8.95 -7.45
N THR A 47 8.74 -8.36 -8.05
CA THR A 47 8.81 -8.16 -9.51
C THR A 47 9.62 -9.27 -10.19
N PRO A 48 9.47 -9.49 -11.51
CA PRO A 48 10.30 -10.45 -12.26
C PRO A 48 11.81 -10.19 -12.19
N ARG A 49 12.21 -8.95 -11.86
CA ARG A 49 13.61 -8.56 -11.67
C ARG A 49 14.08 -8.71 -10.22
N GLN A 50 13.32 -9.45 -9.39
CA GLN A 50 13.61 -9.70 -7.98
C GLN A 50 13.72 -8.40 -7.14
N LYS A 51 13.03 -7.33 -7.58
CA LYS A 51 12.85 -6.10 -6.79
C LYS A 51 11.56 -6.16 -5.99
N LEU A 52 11.52 -5.44 -4.87
CA LEU A 52 10.33 -5.19 -4.08
C LEU A 52 9.68 -3.88 -4.54
N ALA A 53 8.41 -3.95 -4.96
CA ALA A 53 7.61 -2.78 -5.31
C ALA A 53 6.48 -2.63 -4.29
N CYS A 54 6.49 -1.56 -3.50
CA CYS A 54 5.44 -1.26 -2.55
C CYS A 54 4.55 -0.12 -3.06
N VAL A 55 3.30 -0.44 -3.31
CA VAL A 55 2.24 0.54 -3.63
C VAL A 55 1.60 0.98 -2.33
N VAL A 56 1.61 2.29 -2.08
CA VAL A 56 0.98 2.91 -0.92
C VAL A 56 -0.20 3.73 -1.40
N ARG A 57 -1.37 3.49 -0.83
CA ARG A 57 -2.56 4.32 -1.01
C ARG A 57 -2.93 4.93 0.34
N LYS A 58 -2.97 6.25 0.41
CA LYS A 58 -3.50 7.01 1.55
C LYS A 58 -4.81 7.66 1.13
N ASN A 59 -5.86 7.40 1.87
CA ASN A 59 -7.18 8.01 1.64
C ASN A 59 -7.82 8.35 2.98
N PRO A 60 -8.77 9.29 3.04
CA PRO A 60 -9.53 9.49 4.27
C PRO A 60 -10.16 8.17 4.73
N ALA A 61 -10.11 7.92 6.03
CA ALA A 61 -10.61 6.70 6.67
C ALA A 61 -12.14 6.72 6.82
N TRP A 62 -12.87 6.86 5.71
CA TRP A 62 -14.33 6.94 5.72
C TRP A 62 -14.99 5.73 6.40
N SER A 63 -14.42 4.54 6.22
CA SER A 63 -14.86 3.28 6.82
C SER A 63 -14.69 3.24 8.34
N ALA A 64 -13.79 4.06 8.89
CA ALA A 64 -13.51 4.17 10.32
C ALA A 64 -13.83 5.57 10.85
N SER A 65 -14.74 6.31 10.20
CA SER A 65 -14.99 7.71 10.52
C SER A 65 -15.41 7.96 11.97
N ALA A 66 -16.22 7.06 12.52
CA ALA A 66 -16.66 7.07 13.91
C ALA A 66 -15.54 6.80 14.94
N SER A 67 -14.39 6.31 14.51
CA SER A 67 -13.23 6.06 15.37
C SER A 67 -12.32 7.28 15.53
N PHE A 68 -12.59 8.36 14.81
CA PHE A 68 -11.83 9.61 14.87
C PHE A 68 -12.67 10.74 15.46
N LYS A 69 -12.00 11.70 16.10
CA LYS A 69 -12.65 12.88 16.67
C LYS A 69 -13.02 13.88 15.58
N ASP A 70 -14.02 14.71 15.83
CA ASP A 70 -14.46 15.74 14.90
C ASP A 70 -13.35 16.75 14.58
N GLU A 71 -12.48 17.06 15.55
CA GLU A 71 -11.33 17.95 15.32
C GLU A 71 -10.36 17.39 14.27
N THR A 72 -10.17 16.07 14.24
CA THR A 72 -9.32 15.40 13.23
C THR A 72 -9.87 15.63 11.82
N TRP A 73 -11.18 15.49 11.63
CA TRP A 73 -11.83 15.76 10.35
C TRP A 73 -11.77 17.24 9.97
N GLY A 74 -11.96 18.12 10.96
CA GLY A 74 -11.88 19.56 10.79
C GLY A 74 -10.49 20.03 10.35
N GLU A 75 -9.43 19.49 10.95
CA GLU A 75 -8.04 19.76 10.59
C GLU A 75 -7.71 19.25 9.18
N MET A 76 -8.11 18.01 8.86
CA MET A 76 -7.94 17.44 7.52
C MET A 76 -8.62 18.30 6.46
N ALA A 77 -9.85 18.77 6.72
CA ALA A 77 -10.63 19.54 5.77
C ALA A 77 -10.00 20.91 5.40
N GLN A 78 -8.96 21.36 6.11
CA GLN A 78 -8.24 22.60 5.77
C GLN A 78 -7.36 22.46 4.51
N ASP A 79 -6.93 21.24 4.15
CA ASP A 79 -6.20 20.99 2.91
C ASP A 79 -7.19 20.82 1.75
N SER A 80 -7.12 21.67 0.72
CA SER A 80 -7.99 21.64 -0.46
C SER A 80 -8.13 20.27 -1.18
N ASN A 81 -7.15 19.36 -1.02
CA ASN A 81 -7.15 18.04 -1.64
C ASN A 81 -7.24 16.88 -0.64
N TRP A 82 -7.63 17.16 0.62
CA TRP A 82 -7.69 16.17 1.69
C TRP A 82 -8.52 14.92 1.37
N TRP A 83 -9.56 15.08 0.56
CA TRP A 83 -10.49 14.03 0.16
C TRP A 83 -9.95 13.15 -0.97
N LYS A 84 -8.93 13.59 -1.70
CA LYS A 84 -8.36 12.85 -2.83
C LYS A 84 -7.43 11.75 -2.34
N PRO A 85 -7.55 10.52 -2.86
CA PRO A 85 -6.58 9.48 -2.60
C PRO A 85 -5.17 9.90 -3.08
N GLN A 86 -4.19 9.72 -2.22
CA GLN A 86 -2.78 9.91 -2.52
C GLN A 86 -2.14 8.55 -2.76
N TYR A 87 -1.29 8.46 -3.78
CA TYR A 87 -0.62 7.23 -4.16
C TYR A 87 0.87 7.45 -4.21
N GLN A 88 1.62 6.44 -3.74
CA GLN A 88 3.07 6.40 -3.84
C GLN A 88 3.50 5.01 -4.32
N LEU A 89 4.61 4.97 -5.03
CA LEU A 89 5.27 3.74 -5.44
C LEU A 89 6.72 3.79 -4.98
N HIS A 90 7.08 2.86 -4.10
CA HIS A 90 8.43 2.68 -3.58
C HIS A 90 9.03 1.41 -4.20
N ILE A 91 10.25 1.50 -4.74
CA ILE A 91 10.97 0.36 -5.30
C ILE A 91 12.28 0.20 -4.52
N ALA A 92 12.54 -1.01 -4.05
CA ALA A 92 13.71 -1.35 -3.25
C ALA A 92 14.30 -2.69 -3.70
N ASP A 93 15.60 -2.88 -3.46
CA ASP A 93 16.32 -4.10 -3.81
C ASP A 93 16.13 -5.19 -2.75
N ASN A 94 15.86 -4.78 -1.51
CA ASN A 94 15.73 -5.65 -0.35
C ASN A 94 14.82 -5.00 0.71
N TYR A 95 14.55 -5.75 1.78
CA TYR A 95 13.69 -5.26 2.85
C TYR A 95 14.32 -4.13 3.67
N GLU A 96 15.64 -4.09 3.85
CA GLU A 96 16.32 -3.04 4.61
C GLU A 96 16.16 -1.67 3.92
N GLU A 97 16.32 -1.61 2.60
CA GLU A 97 16.02 -0.41 1.82
C GLU A 97 14.54 -0.02 1.90
N LEU A 98 13.63 -1.02 1.87
CA LEU A 98 12.21 -0.76 1.99
C LEU A 98 11.85 -0.20 3.38
N GLU A 99 12.49 -0.65 4.46
CA GLU A 99 12.30 -0.15 5.82
C GLU A 99 12.63 1.34 5.91
N GLN A 100 13.66 1.79 5.21
CA GLN A 100 14.02 3.21 5.15
C GLN A 100 12.97 4.06 4.42
N LEU A 101 12.23 3.48 3.47
CA LEU A 101 11.23 4.19 2.67
C LEU A 101 9.84 4.26 3.33
N ILE A 102 9.40 3.18 3.97
CA ILE A 102 8.02 3.07 4.51
C ILE A 102 7.94 2.75 6.01
N GLY A 103 9.08 2.61 6.68
CA GLY A 103 9.17 2.35 8.11
C GLY A 103 9.21 0.86 8.47
N GLN A 104 10.00 0.55 9.51
CA GLN A 104 10.27 -0.81 9.98
C GLN A 104 9.00 -1.58 10.37
N ASP A 105 8.11 -0.95 11.13
CA ASP A 105 6.88 -1.61 11.63
C ASP A 105 5.98 -2.08 10.48
N VAL A 106 5.88 -1.29 9.41
CA VAL A 106 5.11 -1.62 8.22
C VAL A 106 5.73 -2.81 7.48
N VAL A 107 7.05 -2.77 7.27
CA VAL A 107 7.77 -3.86 6.60
C VAL A 107 7.65 -5.18 7.36
N HIS A 108 7.75 -5.15 8.69
CA HIS A 108 7.58 -6.36 9.51
C HIS A 108 6.19 -7.00 9.33
N VAL A 109 5.13 -6.18 9.27
CA VAL A 109 3.78 -6.68 8.99
C VAL A 109 3.68 -7.24 7.58
N LEU A 110 4.27 -6.56 6.59
CA LEU A 110 4.29 -7.04 5.21
C LEU A 110 5.00 -8.39 5.09
N GLN A 111 6.19 -8.55 5.69
CA GLN A 111 6.92 -9.82 5.72
C GLN A 111 6.11 -10.96 6.35
N LYS A 112 5.44 -10.70 7.48
CA LYS A 112 4.54 -11.69 8.11
C LYS A 112 3.38 -12.07 7.19
N SER A 113 2.82 -11.11 6.45
CA SER A 113 1.73 -11.37 5.51
C SER A 113 2.19 -12.16 4.27
N SER A 114 3.49 -12.06 3.92
CA SER A 114 4.13 -12.79 2.83
C SER A 114 4.48 -14.24 3.14
N ALA A 115 4.38 -14.66 4.40
CA ALA A 115 4.60 -16.05 4.76
C ALA A 115 3.55 -16.93 4.06
N PRO A 116 3.95 -18.09 3.46
CA PRO A 116 3.00 -18.97 2.80
C PRO A 116 1.92 -19.40 3.78
N LYS A 117 0.67 -19.02 3.50
CA LYS A 117 -0.47 -19.49 4.28
C LYS A 117 -0.54 -21.00 4.12
N LYS A 118 -0.57 -21.73 5.24
CA LYS A 118 -0.90 -23.15 5.23
C LYS A 118 -2.36 -23.25 4.75
N VAL A 119 -2.55 -23.62 3.50
CA VAL A 119 -3.89 -23.84 2.94
C VAL A 119 -4.27 -25.27 3.29
N GLU A 120 -5.26 -25.42 4.16
CA GLU A 120 -5.92 -26.70 4.41
C GLU A 120 -7.17 -26.74 3.53
N TYR A 121 -7.21 -27.68 2.58
CA TYR A 121 -8.40 -27.93 1.78
C TYR A 121 -9.39 -28.70 2.63
N LEU A 122 -10.57 -28.13 2.83
CA LEU A 122 -11.69 -28.80 3.48
C LEU A 122 -12.36 -29.71 2.44
N ASP A 123 -12.54 -30.98 2.80
CA ASP A 123 -13.28 -31.97 2.02
C ASP A 123 -14.78 -31.80 2.35
N ILE A 124 -15.42 -30.81 1.73
CA ILE A 124 -16.86 -30.51 1.87
C ILE A 124 -17.54 -30.41 0.51
#